data_AF-A0A6P0R7Z3-F1
#
_entry.id   AF-A0A6P0R7Z3-F1
#
_cell.length_a   1.000
_cell.length_b   1.000
_cell.length_c   1.000
_cell.angle_alpha   90.00
_cell.angle_beta   90.00
_cell.angle_gamma   90.00
#
_symmetry.space_group_name_H-M   'P 1'
#
loop_
_entity.id
_entity.type
_entity.pdbx_description
1 polymer ?
#
loop_
_entity_poly.entity_id
_entity_poly.type
_entity_poly.pdbx_seq_one_letter_code
_entity_poly.pdbx_strand_id
1 'polypeptide(L)'
;MDIEKEAIAQPKKPQKFRTRLFPGKTLPPEEIARRKAIKAEFRARSRPVFEKLRPQLIDKYYNYFIAVDPETEEYMIDSSLENLIQTVRSHYPDGKVQLTIYRLNETGACGRIPC
;
A
#
# COMPACT_ATOMS: atom_id res chain seq x y z
N MET A 1 -62.60 16.00 -12.38
CA MET A 1 -62.37 15.02 -11.30
C MET A 1 -62.70 13.70 -11.98
N ASP A 2 -61.73 12.88 -12.35
CA ASP A 2 -60.71 12.29 -11.48
C ASP A 2 -59.41 11.96 -12.23
N ILE A 3 -58.29 12.18 -11.57
CA ILE A 3 -56.93 11.82 -12.02
C ILE A 3 -56.63 10.45 -11.40
N GLU A 4 -56.74 9.37 -12.18
CA GLU A 4 -56.31 8.04 -11.75
C GLU A 4 -54.81 7.84 -12.04
N LYS A 5 -54.06 8.26 -11.02
CA LYS A 5 -52.75 7.79 -10.54
C LYS A 5 -52.01 6.75 -11.40
N GLU A 6 -50.99 7.25 -12.08
CA GLU A 6 -49.85 6.49 -12.60
C GLU A 6 -49.16 5.71 -11.48
N ALA A 7 -49.06 4.39 -11.63
CA ALA A 7 -48.40 3.50 -10.69
C ALA A 7 -46.87 3.67 -10.78
N ILE A 8 -46.28 4.39 -9.82
CA ILE A 8 -44.83 4.55 -9.70
C ILE A 8 -44.24 3.23 -9.21
N ALA A 9 -43.57 2.51 -10.11
CA ALA A 9 -42.78 1.33 -9.80
C ALA A 9 -41.60 1.71 -8.88
N GLN A 10 -41.59 1.15 -7.67
CA GLN A 10 -40.50 1.32 -6.69
C GLN A 10 -39.20 0.67 -7.20
N PRO A 11 -38.03 1.33 -7.14
CA PRO A 11 -36.76 0.71 -7.51
C PRO A 11 -36.34 -0.34 -6.46
N LYS A 12 -36.20 -1.60 -6.89
CA LYS A 12 -35.64 -2.69 -6.07
C LYS A 12 -34.19 -2.36 -5.68
N LYS A 13 -33.92 -2.22 -4.38
CA LYS A 13 -32.56 -2.04 -3.84
C LYS A 13 -31.70 -3.26 -4.22
N PRO A 14 -30.47 -3.08 -4.75
CA PRO A 14 -29.61 -4.21 -5.08
C PRO A 14 -29.19 -4.95 -3.80
N GLN A 15 -29.54 -6.23 -3.75
CA GLN A 15 -29.20 -7.12 -2.64
C GLN A 15 -27.68 -7.34 -2.65
N LYS A 16 -26.99 -6.81 -1.63
CA LYS A 16 -25.54 -6.96 -1.47
C LYS A 16 -25.20 -8.41 -1.10
N PHE A 17 -24.98 -9.27 -2.08
CA PHE A 17 -24.35 -10.57 -1.87
C PHE A 17 -22.85 -10.38 -1.60
N ARG A 18 -22.48 -10.10 -0.34
CA ARG A 18 -21.10 -10.26 0.14
C ARG A 18 -20.89 -11.72 0.56
N THR A 19 -20.89 -12.63 -0.40
CA THR A 19 -20.41 -13.99 -0.14
C THR A 19 -18.89 -13.97 -0.13
N ARG A 20 -18.29 -14.43 0.97
CA ARG A 20 -16.83 -14.59 1.09
C ARG A 20 -16.45 -15.73 0.15
N LEU A 21 -15.80 -15.42 -0.98
CA LEU A 21 -15.46 -16.39 -2.04
C LEU A 21 -14.54 -17.53 -1.56
N PHE A 22 -13.87 -17.35 -0.42
CA PHE A 22 -13.02 -18.37 0.20
C PHE A 22 -13.42 -18.59 1.66
N PRO A 23 -13.50 -19.85 2.15
CA PRO A 23 -13.54 -20.13 3.59
C PRO A 23 -12.19 -19.73 4.18
N GLY A 24 -12.07 -18.45 4.54
CA GLY A 24 -10.80 -17.87 4.96
C GLY A 24 -10.33 -18.48 6.28
N LYS A 25 -9.14 -19.09 6.28
CA LYS A 25 -8.38 -19.26 7.52
C LYS A 25 -8.15 -17.88 8.12
N THR A 26 -8.88 -17.54 9.18
CA THR A 26 -8.56 -16.39 10.02
C THR A 26 -7.22 -16.67 10.68
N LEU A 27 -6.22 -15.85 10.38
CA LEU A 27 -4.94 -15.90 11.08
C LEU A 27 -5.20 -15.68 12.58
N PRO A 28 -4.52 -16.42 13.47
CA PRO A 28 -4.64 -16.19 14.90
C PRO A 28 -4.19 -14.76 15.23
N PRO A 29 -4.80 -14.10 16.22
CA PRO A 29 -4.51 -12.71 16.56
C PRO A 29 -3.04 -12.49 16.95
N GLU A 30 -2.39 -13.50 17.53
CA GLU A 30 -0.97 -13.47 17.89
C GLU A 30 -0.06 -13.37 16.66
N GLU A 31 -0.32 -14.16 15.62
CA GLU A 31 0.46 -14.12 14.37
C GLU A 31 0.24 -12.80 13.62
N ILE A 32 -0.96 -12.22 13.71
CA ILE A 32 -1.25 -10.88 13.18
C ILE A 32 -0.43 -9.83 13.93
N ALA A 33 -0.39 -9.89 15.26
CA ALA A 33 0.38 -8.97 16.09
C ALA A 33 1.88 -9.08 15.81
N ARG A 34 2.42 -10.30 15.70
CA ARG A 34 3.81 -10.55 15.33
C ARG A 34 4.16 -9.94 13.98
N ARG A 35 3.33 -10.16 12.96
CA ARG A 35 3.55 -9.58 11.62
C ARG A 35 3.47 -8.05 11.63
N LYS A 36 2.58 -7.47 12.43
CA LYS A 36 2.50 -6.01 12.59
C LYS A 36 3.75 -5.46 13.28
N ALA A 37 4.23 -6.12 14.33
CA ALA A 37 5.45 -5.72 15.04
C ALA A 37 6.67 -5.74 14.11
N ILE A 38 6.88 -6.85 13.37
CA ILE A 38 7.98 -6.95 12.40
C ILE A 38 7.93 -5.83 11.36
N LYS A 39 6.74 -5.56 10.79
CA LYS A 39 6.57 -4.46 9.83
C LYS A 39 6.81 -3.08 10.45
N ALA A 40 6.40 -2.89 11.71
CA ALA A 40 6.58 -1.62 12.41
C ALA A 40 8.05 -1.36 12.74
N GLU A 41 8.78 -2.36 13.23
CA GLU A 41 10.23 -2.30 13.43
C GLU A 41 10.96 -1.99 12.13
N PHE A 42 10.59 -2.71 11.06
CA PHE A 42 11.17 -2.50 9.74
C PHE A 42 10.96 -1.06 9.24
N ARG A 43 9.74 -0.55 9.37
CA ARG A 43 9.41 0.83 9.04
C ARG A 43 10.16 1.83 9.90
N ALA A 44 10.33 1.57 11.20
CA ALA A 44 11.04 2.45 12.11
C ALA A 44 12.53 2.57 11.73
N ARG A 45 13.15 1.50 11.23
CA ARG A 45 14.54 1.51 10.74
C ARG A 45 14.68 2.23 9.39
N SER A 46 13.75 2.03 8.45
CA SER A 46 13.85 2.65 7.11
C SER A 46 13.46 4.13 7.08
N ARG A 47 12.63 4.59 8.03
CA ARG A 47 12.17 5.98 8.14
C ARG A 47 13.30 7.01 8.20
N PRO A 48 14.31 6.91 9.10
CA PRO A 48 15.38 7.91 9.20
C PRO A 48 16.25 7.98 7.94
N VAL A 49 16.49 6.84 7.27
CA VAL A 49 17.24 6.82 6.00
C VAL A 49 16.47 7.58 4.92
N PHE A 50 15.17 7.31 4.81
CA PHE A 50 14.29 8.03 3.88
C PHE A 50 14.26 9.55 4.17
N GLU A 51 14.21 9.96 5.44
CA GLU A 51 14.18 11.39 5.81
C GLU A 51 15.45 12.14 5.42
N LYS A 52 16.62 11.49 5.44
CA LYS A 52 17.89 12.06 4.96
C LYS A 52 17.94 12.18 3.43
N LEU A 53 17.40 11.19 2.72
CA LEU A 53 17.40 11.14 1.25
C LEU A 53 16.34 12.06 0.62
N ARG A 54 15.21 12.23 1.32
CA ARG A 54 14.06 13.02 0.85
C ARG A 54 14.43 14.44 0.37
N PRO A 55 15.09 15.32 1.15
CA PRO A 55 15.35 16.69 0.71
C PRO A 55 16.28 16.76 -0.51
N GLN A 56 17.14 15.75 -0.71
CA GLN A 56 18.09 15.72 -1.83
C GLN A 56 17.44 15.25 -3.13
N LEU A 57 16.42 14.40 -3.02
CA LEU A 57 15.77 13.75 -4.16
C LEU A 57 14.45 14.42 -4.56
N ILE A 58 13.78 15.13 -3.64
CA ILE A 58 12.47 15.74 -3.89
C ILE A 58 12.52 16.80 -5.00
N ASP A 59 13.64 17.53 -5.11
CA ASP A 59 13.84 18.56 -6.13
C ASP A 59 13.95 17.97 -7.55
N LYS A 60 14.43 16.72 -7.66
CA LYS A 60 14.67 16.06 -8.96
C LYS A 60 13.60 15.05 -9.34
N TYR A 61 13.00 14.38 -8.35
CA TYR A 61 12.13 13.21 -8.54
C TYR A 61 10.82 13.35 -7.78
N TYR A 62 10.14 14.49 -7.96
CA TYR A 62 8.84 14.73 -7.35
C TYR A 62 7.82 13.69 -7.80
N ASN A 63 7.08 13.11 -6.85
CA ASN A 63 6.08 12.05 -7.06
C ASN A 63 6.60 10.67 -7.51
N TYR A 64 7.92 10.46 -7.53
CA TYR A 64 8.48 9.15 -7.85
C TYR A 64 8.37 8.20 -6.66
N PHE A 65 8.52 6.90 -6.92
CA PHE A 65 8.59 5.86 -5.92
C PHE A 65 10.05 5.57 -5.58
N ILE A 66 10.35 5.40 -4.30
CA ILE A 66 11.66 5.02 -3.81
C ILE A 66 11.52 3.77 -2.94
N ALA A 67 12.29 2.73 -3.25
CA ALA A 67 12.46 1.57 -2.40
C ALA A 67 13.75 1.77 -1.60
N VAL A 68 13.65 1.73 -0.27
CA VAL A 68 14.79 1.90 0.64
C VAL A 68 14.99 0.63 1.45
N ASP A 69 16.23 0.14 1.46
CA ASP A 69 16.66 -0.98 2.29
C ASP A 69 17.19 -0.44 3.63
N PRO A 70 16.62 -0.84 4.79
CA PRO A 70 17.11 -0.39 6.08
C PRO A 70 18.42 -1.02 6.53
N GLU A 71 18.88 -2.13 5.93
CA GLU A 71 20.14 -2.79 6.32
C GLU A 71 21.33 -2.29 5.50
N THR A 72 21.15 -2.10 4.19
CA THR A 72 22.24 -1.69 3.28
C THR A 72 22.27 -0.20 2.98
N GLU A 73 21.22 0.55 3.39
CA GLU A 73 20.97 1.95 3.00
C GLU A 73 20.90 2.16 1.47
N GLU A 74 20.76 1.08 0.70
CA GLU A 74 20.61 1.13 -0.74
C GLU A 74 19.20 1.60 -1.12
N TYR A 75 19.11 2.39 -2.19
CA TYR A 75 17.84 2.92 -2.66
C TYR A 75 17.68 2.79 -4.17
N MET A 76 16.46 2.45 -4.58
CA MET A 76 16.04 2.37 -5.98
C MET A 76 14.93 3.38 -6.21
N ILE A 77 14.96 4.12 -7.31
CA ILE A 77 13.98 5.15 -7.64
C ILE A 77 13.40 4.88 -9.03
N ASP A 78 12.08 4.92 -9.13
CA ASP A 78 11.37 4.76 -10.40
C ASP A 78 10.09 5.60 -10.40
N SER A 79 9.66 6.04 -11.60
CA SER A 79 8.41 6.78 -11.78
C SER A 79 7.18 5.88 -11.64
N SER A 80 7.31 4.60 -12.01
CA SER A 80 6.25 3.60 -11.93
C SER A 80 6.53 2.61 -10.80
N LEU A 81 5.52 2.39 -9.96
CA LEU A 81 5.58 1.41 -8.88
C LEU A 81 5.82 -0.02 -9.41
N GLU A 82 5.25 -0.35 -10.57
CA GLU A 82 5.40 -1.69 -11.18
C GLU A 82 6.84 -1.95 -11.61
N ASN A 83 7.46 -0.96 -12.25
CA ASN A 83 8.88 -1.04 -12.65
C ASN A 83 9.76 -1.17 -11.40
N LEU A 84 9.50 -0.36 -10.37
CA LEU A 84 10.25 -0.45 -9.11
C LEU A 84 10.16 -1.85 -8.50
N ILE A 85 8.95 -2.40 -8.40
CA ILE A 85 8.73 -3.75 -7.84
C ILE A 85 9.45 -4.81 -8.69
N GLN A 86 9.44 -4.65 -10.01
CA GLN A 86 10.13 -5.59 -10.91
C GLN A 86 11.66 -5.53 -10.71
N THR A 87 12.24 -4.32 -10.68
CA THR A 87 13.66 -4.10 -10.41
C THR A 87 14.06 -4.69 -9.06
N VAL A 88 13.25 -4.43 -8.03
CA VAL A 88 13.44 -4.99 -6.69
C VAL A 88 13.38 -6.52 -6.69
N ARG A 89 12.41 -7.12 -7.38
CA ARG A 89 12.32 -8.58 -7.49
C ARG A 89 13.50 -9.19 -8.21
N SER A 90 14.03 -8.50 -9.22
CA SER A 90 15.23 -8.92 -9.94
C SER A 90 16.48 -8.82 -9.05
N HIS A 91 16.57 -7.81 -8.19
CA HIS A 91 17.70 -7.62 -7.28
C HIS A 91 17.68 -8.59 -6.09
N TYR A 92 16.49 -9.00 -5.63
CA TYR A 92 16.30 -9.90 -4.49
C TYR A 92 15.57 -11.19 -4.93
N PRO A 93 16.26 -12.13 -5.62
CA PRO A 93 15.66 -13.37 -6.10
C PRO A 93 15.20 -14.30 -4.96
N ASP A 94 15.72 -14.12 -3.75
CA ASP A 94 15.40 -14.94 -2.56
C ASP A 94 13.98 -14.71 -2.01
N GLY A 95 13.18 -13.82 -2.62
CA GLY A 95 11.80 -13.53 -2.22
C GLY A 95 11.68 -12.82 -0.86
N LYS A 96 12.79 -12.61 -0.16
CA LYS A 96 12.90 -11.76 1.03
C LYS A 96 13.08 -10.32 0.62
N VAL A 97 12.02 -9.73 0.06
CA VAL A 97 12.01 -8.29 -0.23
C VAL A 97 11.89 -7.53 1.09
N GLN A 98 13.05 -7.16 1.63
CA GLN A 98 13.21 -6.28 2.79
C GLN A 98 13.35 -4.84 2.29
N LEU A 99 12.35 -4.34 1.58
CA LEU A 99 12.39 -2.97 1.08
C LEU A 99 11.10 -2.27 1.48
N THR A 100 11.23 -1.04 1.98
CA THR A 100 10.05 -0.20 2.21
C THR A 100 9.91 0.76 1.05
N ILE A 101 8.77 0.69 0.35
CA ILE A 101 8.46 1.62 -0.74
C ILE A 101 7.83 2.87 -0.15
N TYR A 102 8.47 4.00 -0.38
CA TYR A 102 7.98 5.33 -0.08
C TYR A 102 7.68 6.08 -1.37
N ARG A 103 6.86 7.12 -1.24
CA ARG A 103 6.64 8.09 -2.31
C ARG A 103 7.44 9.34 -1.99
N LEU A 104 8.19 9.84 -2.96
CA LEU A 104 8.90 11.11 -2.86
C LEU A 104 7.89 12.25 -2.99
N ASN A 105 7.29 12.61 -1.86
CA ASN A 105 6.42 13.76 -1.68
C ASN A 105 6.69 14.41 -0.31
N GLU A 106 6.01 15.52 -0.03
CA GLU A 106 6.17 16.28 1.22
C GLU A 106 5.84 15.49 2.50
N THR A 107 5.20 14.34 2.39
CA THR A 107 4.78 13.52 3.54
C THR A 107 5.45 12.14 3.60
N GLY A 108 6.17 11.73 2.54
CA GLY A 108 6.67 10.37 2.36
C GLY A 108 5.58 9.30 2.29
N ALA A 109 4.32 9.70 2.13
CA ALA A 109 3.18 8.81 2.28
C ALA A 109 2.79 8.20 0.93
N CYS A 110 3.03 6.89 0.78
CA CYS A 110 2.22 6.04 -0.08
C CYS A 110 0.84 6.01 0.58
N GLY A 111 -0.22 6.39 -0.15
CA GLY A 111 -1.55 6.67 0.41
C GLY A 111 -2.01 5.68 1.49
N ARG A 112 -2.79 6.17 2.47
CA ARG A 112 -3.34 5.30 3.53
C ARG A 112 -4.16 4.19 2.89
N ILE A 113 -3.70 2.95 3.04
CA ILE A 113 -4.58 1.78 2.92
C ILE A 113 -5.42 1.80 4.20
N PRO A 114 -6.75 2.03 4.15
CA PRO A 114 -7.58 1.98 5.34
C PRO A 114 -7.49 0.55 5.90
N CYS A 115 -7.00 0.46 7.13
CA CYS A 115 -6.81 -0.77 7.89
C CYS A 115 -8.15 -1.43 8.23
#